data_AF-A0A963KMA0-F1
#
_entry.id   AF-A0A963KMA0-F1
#
_cell.length_a   1.000
_cell.length_b   1.000
_cell.length_c   1.000
_cell.angle_alpha   90.00
_cell.angle_beta   90.00
_cell.angle_gamma   90.00
#
_symmetry.space_group_name_H-M   'P 1'
#
loop_
_entity.id
_entity.type
_entity.pdbx_description
1 polymer ?
#
loop_
_entity_poly.entity_id
_entity_poly.type
_entity_poly.pdbx_seq_one_letter_code
_entity_poly.pdbx_strand_id
1 'polypeptide(L)'
;GDAGRLGLEPVETRPIERYEIVQPVIAATDALRLTCSYAGFVVFPAGGVAAYDGQAPVLAPFDGAVVLAPRPDPRAGQQAFAWGRRVAD
;
A
#
# COMPACT_ATOMS: atom_id res chain seq x y z
N GLY A 1 -47.26 -12.86 -9.23
CA GLY A 1 -45.89 -12.45 -9.61
C GLY A 1 -45.26 -11.89 -8.37
N ASP A 2 -44.33 -12.64 -7.78
CA ASP A 2 -43.68 -12.28 -6.53
C ASP A 2 -42.21 -11.98 -6.82
N ALA A 3 -41.88 -10.70 -6.96
CA ALA A 3 -40.50 -10.22 -7.03
C ALA A 3 -40.07 -9.84 -5.61
N GLY A 4 -39.92 -10.85 -4.77
CA GLY A 4 -39.34 -10.75 -3.45
C GLY A 4 -37.88 -10.34 -3.54
N ARG A 5 -37.66 -9.03 -3.39
CA ARG A 5 -36.46 -8.36 -2.85
C ARG A 5 -35.26 -9.29 -2.65
N LEU A 6 -34.29 -9.24 -3.56
CA LEU A 6 -32.92 -9.62 -3.28
C LEU A 6 -32.45 -8.75 -2.10
N GLY A 7 -32.37 -9.35 -0.91
CA GLY A 7 -31.88 -8.69 0.28
C GLY A 7 -30.44 -8.25 0.04
N LEU A 8 -30.23 -6.95 -0.13
CA LEU A 8 -28.91 -6.37 0.03
C LEU A 8 -28.61 -6.47 1.53
N GLU A 9 -27.74 -7.38 1.91
CA GLU A 9 -27.19 -7.42 3.27
C GLU A 9 -26.70 -6.02 3.64
N PRO A 10 -26.97 -5.53 4.88
CA PRO A 10 -26.52 -4.22 5.30
C PRO A 10 -25.00 -4.11 5.13
N VAL A 11 -24.55 -3.14 4.35
CA VAL A 11 -23.12 -2.80 4.27
C VAL A 11 -22.70 -2.31 5.65
N GLU A 12 -21.81 -3.03 6.32
CA GLU A 12 -21.18 -2.54 7.56
C GLU A 12 -20.52 -1.18 7.27
N THR A 13 -21.03 -0.12 7.89
CA THR A 13 -20.43 1.22 7.81
C THR A 13 -19.27 1.32 8.80
N ARG A 14 -18.14 0.69 8.48
CA ARG A 14 -16.89 0.97 9.20
C ARG A 14 -16.38 2.37 8.79
N PRO A 15 -15.77 3.13 9.70
CA PRO A 15 -15.14 4.40 9.35
C PRO A 15 -14.13 4.20 8.20
N ILE A 16 -14.15 5.11 7.23
CA ILE A 16 -13.19 5.11 6.13
C ILE A 16 -11.84 5.58 6.67
N GLU A 17 -10.83 4.72 6.63
CA GLU A 17 -9.47 5.13 6.97
C GLU A 17 -8.90 6.06 5.88
N ARG A 18 -8.30 7.17 6.32
CA ARG A 18 -7.67 8.17 5.45
C ARG A 18 -6.17 8.06 5.53
N TYR A 19 -5.51 8.17 4.38
CA TYR A 19 -4.06 8.20 4.26
C TYR A 19 -3.62 9.36 3.38
N GLU A 20 -2.54 10.02 3.78
CA GLU A 20 -1.84 10.97 2.94
C GLU A 20 -0.59 10.31 2.31
N ILE A 21 -0.22 10.77 1.12
CA ILE A 21 1.05 10.39 0.46
C ILE A 21 2.17 11.23 1.05
N VAL A 22 3.21 10.58 1.56
CA VAL A 22 4.39 11.24 2.12
C VAL A 22 5.50 11.36 1.08
N GLN A 23 5.93 10.24 0.49
CA GLN A 23 6.98 10.26 -0.53
C GLN A 23 6.88 9.06 -1.49
N PRO A 24 7.23 9.22 -2.77
CA PRO A 24 7.30 8.10 -3.71
C PRO A 24 8.56 7.26 -3.46
N VAL A 25 8.48 5.97 -3.81
CA VAL A 25 9.65 5.11 -4.02
C VAL A 25 9.81 4.90 -5.51
N ILE A 26 10.93 5.39 -6.05
CA ILE A 26 11.30 5.22 -7.45
C ILE A 26 12.22 4.00 -7.54
N ALA A 27 11.89 3.05 -8.42
CA ALA A 27 12.72 1.90 -8.69
C ALA A 27 14.03 2.38 -9.33
N ALA A 28 15.17 2.05 -8.73
CA ALA A 28 16.48 2.25 -9.31
C ALA A 28 16.79 1.18 -10.37
N THR A 29 16.22 -0.01 -10.22
CA THR A 29 16.40 -1.12 -11.16
C THR A 29 15.09 -1.79 -11.54
N ASP A 30 15.12 -2.65 -12.56
CA ASP A 30 14.00 -3.53 -12.94
C ASP A 30 13.79 -4.70 -11.94
N ALA A 31 14.64 -4.80 -10.92
CA ALA A 31 14.65 -5.89 -9.94
C ALA A 31 13.93 -5.55 -8.63
N LEU A 32 13.19 -4.42 -8.55
CA LEU A 32 12.43 -4.09 -7.35
C LEU A 32 11.30 -5.09 -7.11
N ARG A 33 11.26 -5.69 -5.91
CA ARG A 33 10.23 -6.63 -5.46
C ARG A 33 9.77 -6.29 -4.04
N LEU A 34 8.46 -6.17 -3.85
CA LEU A 34 7.84 -5.97 -2.54
C LEU A 34 7.95 -7.24 -1.68
N THR A 35 8.11 -7.06 -0.36
CA THR A 35 8.11 -8.15 0.63
C THR A 35 6.70 -8.45 1.16
N CYS A 36 5.73 -7.60 0.85
CA CYS A 36 4.36 -7.69 1.32
C CYS A 36 3.36 -7.96 0.19
N SER A 37 2.11 -8.23 0.57
CA SER A 37 0.98 -8.32 -0.37
C SER A 37 0.77 -7.01 -1.11
N TYR A 38 0.35 -7.10 -2.38
CA TYR A 38 -0.17 -5.96 -3.15
C TYR A 38 -1.58 -5.55 -2.72
N ALA A 39 -2.26 -6.40 -1.95
CA ALA A 39 -3.59 -6.14 -1.42
C ALA A 39 -3.55 -5.70 0.05
N GLY A 40 -4.36 -4.69 0.37
CA GLY A 40 -4.50 -4.15 1.72
C GLY A 40 -3.49 -3.05 2.06
N PHE A 41 -3.63 -2.50 3.26
CA PHE A 41 -2.77 -1.45 3.81
C PHE A 41 -1.80 -2.07 4.81
N VAL A 42 -0.66 -2.57 4.32
CA VAL A 42 0.37 -3.21 5.18
C VAL A 42 1.17 -2.12 5.90
N VAL A 43 1.21 -2.20 7.23
CA VAL A 43 1.88 -1.24 8.11
C VAL A 43 3.26 -1.74 8.48
N PHE A 44 4.25 -0.86 8.43
CA PHE A 44 5.63 -1.13 8.77
C PHE A 44 6.10 -0.26 9.95
N PRO A 45 6.94 -0.80 10.86
CA PRO A 45 7.70 0.02 11.79
C PRO A 45 8.83 0.75 11.05
N ALA A 46 9.38 1.81 11.65
CA ALA A 46 10.54 2.52 11.14
C ALA A 46 11.71 1.54 10.92
N GLY A 47 12.37 1.63 9.76
CA GLY A 47 13.43 0.70 9.36
C GLY A 47 12.95 -0.68 8.90
N GLY A 48 11.64 -0.95 8.92
CA GLY A 48 11.07 -2.17 8.35
C GLY A 48 11.28 -2.26 6.84
N VAL A 49 11.55 -3.46 6.32
CA VAL A 49 11.84 -3.68 4.89
C VAL A 49 10.54 -3.98 4.14
N ALA A 50 10.08 -3.05 3.29
CA ALA A 50 8.88 -3.24 2.47
C ALA A 50 9.16 -3.76 1.06
N ALA A 51 10.38 -3.57 0.57
CA ALA A 51 10.82 -4.09 -0.72
C ALA A 51 12.34 -4.28 -0.73
N TYR A 52 12.82 -5.00 -1.73
CA TYR A 52 14.21 -4.99 -2.14
C TYR A 52 14.29 -4.48 -3.58
N ASP A 53 15.18 -3.54 -3.84
CA ASP A 53 15.59 -3.14 -5.18
C ASP A 53 16.90 -3.83 -5.53
N GLY A 54 16.81 -4.98 -6.20
CA GLY A 54 17.92 -5.92 -6.30
C GLY A 54 18.31 -6.44 -4.91
N GLN A 55 19.48 -6.04 -4.41
CA GLN A 55 19.96 -6.41 -3.06
C GLN A 55 19.79 -5.27 -2.04
N ALA A 56 19.41 -4.07 -2.49
CA ALA A 56 19.26 -2.92 -1.62
C ALA A 56 17.88 -2.94 -0.93
N PRO A 57 17.78 -2.89 0.40
CA PRO A 57 16.49 -2.85 1.07
C PRO A 57 15.86 -1.46 0.93
N VAL A 58 14.55 -1.44 0.67
CA VAL A 58 13.72 -0.23 0.74
C VAL A 58 13.06 -0.20 2.10
N LEU A 59 13.50 0.75 2.93
CA LEU A 59 13.13 0.85 4.33
C LEU A 59 11.96 1.82 4.54
N ALA A 60 11.07 1.47 5.46
CA ALA A 60 10.04 2.35 5.98
C ALA A 60 10.69 3.56 6.67
N PRO A 61 10.37 4.80 6.24
CA PRO A 61 11.04 6.01 6.73
C PRO A 61 10.55 6.47 8.11
N PHE A 62 9.42 5.94 8.59
CA PHE A 62 8.82 6.28 9.88
C PHE A 62 7.93 5.14 10.40
N ASP A 63 7.59 5.19 11.69
CA ASP A 63 6.67 4.23 12.29
C ASP A 63 5.25 4.41 11.77
N GLY A 64 4.60 3.29 11.45
CA GLY A 64 3.26 3.31 10.88
C GLY A 64 3.23 3.64 9.39
N ALA A 65 4.37 3.53 8.68
CA ALA A 65 4.43 3.73 7.24
C ALA A 65 3.63 2.63 6.52
N VAL A 66 2.90 3.03 5.49
CA VAL A 66 2.05 2.13 4.68
C VAL A 66 2.46 2.18 3.23
N VAL A 67 2.46 1.02 2.56
CA VAL A 67 2.63 0.95 1.10
C VAL A 67 1.31 1.32 0.42
N LEU A 68 1.34 2.37 -0.40
CA LEU A 68 0.19 2.84 -1.19
C LEU A 68 0.43 2.65 -2.69
N ALA A 69 -0.62 2.24 -3.39
CA ALA A 69 -0.65 2.04 -4.84
C ALA A 69 0.58 1.25 -5.37
N PRO A 70 0.86 0.04 -4.84
CA PRO A 70 1.99 -0.74 -5.30
C PRO A 70 1.78 -1.15 -6.76
N ARG A 71 2.79 -0.90 -7.59
CA ARG A 71 2.85 -1.31 -8.99
C ARG A 71 3.48 -2.70 -9.09
N PRO A 72 2.82 -3.66 -9.74
CA PRO A 72 3.47 -4.91 -10.14
C PRO A 72 4.58 -4.63 -11.15
N ASP A 73 5.78 -5.17 -10.91
CA ASP A 73 6.95 -5.12 -11.80
C ASP A 73 7.33 -3.72 -12.33
N PRO A 74 7.64 -2.75 -11.45
CA PRO A 74 8.07 -1.41 -11.88
C PRO A 74 9.41 -1.49 -12.62
N ARG A 75 9.53 -0.72 -13.71
CA ARG A 75 10.81 -0.53 -14.42
C ARG A 75 11.66 0.53 -13.72
N ALA A 76 12.97 0.49 -13.94
CA ALA A 76 13.88 1.53 -13.50
C ALA A 76 13.38 2.94 -13.90
N GLY A 77 13.42 3.88 -12.95
CA GLY A 77 12.89 5.24 -13.09
C GLY A 77 11.38 5.37 -12.87
N GLN A 78 10.64 4.28 -12.72
CA GLN A 78 9.21 4.33 -12.43
C GLN A 78 8.95 4.32 -10.92
N GLN A 79 7.84 4.95 -10.51
CA GLN A 79 7.33 4.79 -9.15
C GLN A 79 6.86 3.34 -8.94
N ALA A 80 7.45 2.70 -7.94
CA ALA A 80 7.07 1.38 -7.47
C ALA A 80 5.87 1.43 -6.54
N PHE A 81 5.89 2.35 -5.58
CA PHE A 81 4.79 2.63 -4.66
C PHE A 81 5.00 4.00 -4.02
N ALA A 82 4.06 4.45 -3.20
CA ALA A 82 4.23 5.60 -2.32
C ALA A 82 4.18 5.19 -0.85
N TRP A 83 4.99 5.81 -0.02
CA TRP A 83 4.81 5.75 1.42
C TRP A 83 3.62 6.62 1.83
N GLY A 84 2.71 6.02 2.58
CA GLY A 84 1.56 6.68 3.17
C GLY A 84 1.65 6.78 4.68
N ARG A 85 0.95 7.76 5.24
CA ARG A 85 0.72 7.90 6.67
C ARG A 85 -0.79 8.00 6.93
N ARG A 86 -1.26 7.29 7.96
CA ARG A 86 -2.66 7.39 8.39
C ARG A 86 -2.93 8.80 8.93
N VAL A 87 -4.01 9.41 8.48
CA VAL A 87 -4.53 10.67 8.99
C VAL A 87 -5.53 10.32 10.10
N ALA A 88 -5.29 10.82 11.30
CA ALA A 88 -6.32 10.82 12.34
C ALA A 88 -7.30 11.97 12.05
N ASP A 89 -8.59 11.70 12.19
CA ASP A 89 -9.62 12.75 12.16
C ASP A 89 -9.44 13.74 13.32
#